data_AF-A0A179UWA4-F1
#
_entry.id   AF-A0A179UWA4-F1
#
_cell.length_a   1.000
_cell.length_b   1.000
_cell.length_c   1.000
_cell.angle_alpha   90.00
_cell.angle_beta   90.00
_cell.angle_gamma   90.00
#
_symmetry.space_group_name_H-M   'P 1'
#
loop_
_entity.id
_entity.type
_entity.pdbx_description
1 polymer ?
#
loop_
_entity_poly.entity_id
_entity_poly.type
_entity_poly.pdbx_seq_one_letter_code
_entity_poly.pdbx_strand_id
1 'polypeptide(L)'
;MGIEMAAVEGMLDDTHPTIAMGRDESIYTFGFGLLVGIGGGIPVDGEHDIRLGDVVVGKPTDTFGGVVQFDRGKIYKDGRFERTGALSKPPNLLLGTVEKLRARHYRQGSEQIPQNDLKSSKDLLFEATYFHPEKMSTCRACDPSRLVNREERYEDSPEVHYGTIGSSNMVIKDIIT
;
A
#
# COMPACT_ATOMS: atom_id res chain seq x y z
N MET A 1 -7.91 6.92 -15.78
CA MET A 1 -8.99 6.04 -15.34
C MET A 1 -9.03 6.21 -13.84
N GLY A 2 -10.13 6.78 -13.34
CA GLY A 2 -10.22 7.25 -11.95
C GLY A 2 -10.02 6.10 -10.98
N ILE A 3 -9.33 6.39 -9.88
CA ILE A 3 -9.36 5.58 -8.66
C ILE A 3 -10.82 5.51 -8.21
N GLU A 4 -11.44 4.33 -8.36
CA GLU A 4 -12.69 4.05 -7.68
C GLU A 4 -12.37 3.85 -6.20
N MET A 5 -12.87 4.78 -5.39
CA MET A 5 -12.67 4.82 -3.96
C MET A 5 -13.81 4.03 -3.30
N ALA A 6 -13.53 2.83 -2.80
CA ALA A 6 -14.45 2.12 -1.93
C ALA A 6 -14.00 2.36 -0.47
N ALA A 7 -14.76 3.17 0.26
CA ALA A 7 -14.63 3.23 1.72
C ALA A 7 -15.22 1.93 2.29
N VAL A 8 -14.39 1.08 2.89
CA VAL A 8 -14.87 -0.04 3.69
C VAL A 8 -15.07 0.47 5.11
N GLU A 9 -16.33 0.54 5.53
CA GLU A 9 -16.73 0.90 6.89
C GLU A 9 -16.45 -0.29 7.82
N GLY A 10 -15.21 -0.37 8.30
CA GLY A 10 -14.80 -1.33 9.33
C GLY A 10 -14.87 -0.69 10.71
N MET A 11 -16.06 -0.61 11.31
CA MET A 11 -16.20 -0.27 12.73
C MET A 11 -15.49 -1.32 13.59
N LEU A 12 -14.36 -0.95 14.19
CA LEU A 12 -13.80 -1.68 15.32
C LEU A 12 -14.55 -1.22 16.57
N ASP A 13 -15.68 -1.87 16.86
CA ASP A 13 -16.46 -1.65 18.08
C ASP A 13 -15.71 -2.25 19.30
N ASP A 14 -14.83 -1.48 19.91
CA ASP A 14 -14.53 -1.65 21.33
C ASP A 14 -15.60 -0.89 22.13
N THR A 15 -16.61 -1.62 22.59
CA THR A 15 -17.64 -1.08 23.48
C THR A 15 -17.02 -0.79 24.85
N HIS A 16 -16.68 0.47 25.10
CA HIS A 16 -16.26 0.92 26.42
C HIS A 16 -17.48 1.16 27.33
N PRO A 17 -17.41 0.78 28.63
CA PRO A 17 -18.50 1.01 29.57
C PRO A 17 -18.79 2.51 29.74
N THR A 18 -20.07 2.86 29.68
CA THR A 18 -20.58 4.23 29.80
C THR A 18 -20.21 4.84 31.16
N ILE A 19 -19.38 5.89 31.16
CA ILE A 19 -19.15 6.71 32.36
C ILE A 19 -20.42 7.54 32.58
N ALA A 20 -21.11 7.33 33.70
CA ALA A 20 -22.29 8.11 34.05
C ALA A 20 -21.87 9.56 34.39
N MET A 21 -22.11 10.50 33.47
CA MET A 21 -22.04 11.93 33.74
C MET A 21 -23.32 12.60 33.24
N GLY A 22 -23.97 13.33 34.14
CA GLY A 22 -25.28 13.93 33.92
C GLY A 22 -25.30 14.91 32.74
N ARG A 23 -26.38 14.82 31.97
CA ARG A 23 -26.95 15.81 31.03
C ARG A 23 -25.97 16.83 30.43
N ASP A 24 -25.37 16.42 29.32
CA ASP A 24 -25.27 17.22 28.10
C ASP A 24 -25.23 16.22 26.91
N GLU A 25 -26.36 16.01 26.22
CA GLU A 25 -26.54 14.88 25.29
C GLU A 25 -26.00 15.18 23.89
N SER A 26 -24.69 15.42 23.80
CA SER A 26 -23.93 15.32 22.55
C SER A 26 -22.81 14.30 22.74
N ILE A 27 -23.14 13.01 22.69
CA ILE A 27 -22.13 11.94 22.67
C ILE A 27 -21.67 11.78 21.22
N TYR A 28 -20.44 12.20 20.93
CA TYR A 28 -19.79 11.94 19.65
C TYR A 28 -18.98 10.65 19.74
N THR A 29 -19.35 9.64 18.95
CA THR A 29 -18.52 8.45 18.75
C THR A 29 -17.56 8.72 17.60
N PHE A 30 -16.25 8.72 17.88
CA PHE A 30 -15.21 8.81 16.86
C PHE A 30 -14.73 7.40 16.52
N GLY A 31 -15.04 6.91 15.33
CA GLY A 31 -14.53 5.65 14.80
C GLY A 31 -13.24 5.84 13.99
N PHE A 32 -12.57 4.72 13.66
CA PHE A 32 -11.46 4.70 12.72
C PHE A 32 -11.94 4.24 11.35
N GLY A 33 -11.45 4.87 10.28
CA GLY A 33 -11.65 4.41 8.92
C GLY A 33 -10.41 3.68 8.40
N LEU A 34 -10.60 2.57 7.69
CA LEU A 34 -9.54 1.91 6.94
C LEU A 34 -9.62 2.33 5.47
N LEU A 35 -8.50 2.82 4.93
CA LEU A 35 -8.36 3.08 3.52
C LEU A 35 -7.85 1.81 2.82
N VAL A 36 -8.67 1.24 1.94
CA VAL A 36 -8.33 0.06 1.14
C VAL A 36 -8.41 0.45 -0.33
N GLY A 37 -7.41 0.06 -1.11
CA GLY A 37 -7.35 0.35 -2.54
C GLY A 37 -6.31 -0.50 -3.24
N ILE A 38 -6.32 -0.43 -4.56
CA ILE A 38 -5.31 -1.05 -5.42
C ILE A 38 -4.19 -0.05 -5.72
N GLY A 39 -2.96 -0.56 -5.85
CA GLY A 39 -1.78 0.24 -6.16
C GLY A 39 -0.80 -0.51 -7.04
N GLY A 40 0.15 0.22 -7.61
CA GLY A 40 1.31 -0.37 -8.29
C GLY A 40 2.40 -0.71 -7.29
N GLY A 41 3.08 -1.85 -7.50
CA GLY A 41 4.28 -2.22 -6.75
C GLY A 41 5.53 -1.69 -7.45
N ILE A 42 6.49 -1.16 -6.68
CA ILE A 42 7.84 -0.86 -7.15
C ILE A 42 8.76 -1.85 -6.42
N PRO A 43 9.07 -3.01 -7.03
CA PRO A 43 9.93 -3.99 -6.38
C PRO A 43 11.37 -3.46 -6.32
N VAL A 44 12.04 -3.74 -5.20
CA VAL A 44 13.47 -3.47 -5.02
C VAL A 44 14.17 -4.81 -4.95
N ASP A 45 15.06 -5.06 -5.91
CA ASP A 45 15.81 -6.32 -6.01
C ASP A 45 16.57 -6.60 -4.71
N GLY A 46 16.47 -7.83 -4.22
CA GLY A 46 17.10 -8.29 -2.99
C GLY A 46 16.51 -7.78 -1.66
N GLU A 47 15.54 -6.85 -1.66
CA GLU A 47 14.95 -6.32 -0.41
C GLU A 47 13.42 -6.51 -0.33
N HIS A 48 12.70 -6.01 -1.32
CA HIS A 48 11.24 -5.94 -1.31
C HIS A 48 10.68 -6.42 -2.63
N ASP A 49 10.55 -7.74 -2.74
CA ASP A 49 10.03 -8.44 -3.92
C ASP A 49 8.49 -8.39 -3.96
N ILE A 50 7.92 -7.21 -4.22
CA ILE A 50 6.46 -7.02 -4.31
C ILE A 50 5.95 -7.61 -5.64
N ARG A 51 4.91 -8.43 -5.59
CA ARG A 51 4.27 -9.08 -6.76
C ARG A 51 2.81 -8.70 -6.90
N LEU A 52 2.28 -8.83 -8.11
CA LEU A 52 0.84 -8.71 -8.36
C LEU A 52 0.06 -9.69 -7.46
N GLY A 53 -0.90 -9.14 -6.72
CA GLY A 53 -1.73 -9.89 -5.77
C GLY A 53 -1.30 -9.75 -4.31
N ASP A 54 -0.08 -9.27 -4.05
CA ASP A 54 0.38 -9.00 -2.69
C ASP A 54 -0.43 -7.89 -2.01
N VAL A 55 -0.42 -7.92 -0.68
CA VAL A 55 -1.08 -6.91 0.17
C VAL A 55 -0.03 -6.06 0.85
N VAL A 56 -0.23 -4.74 0.86
CA VAL A 56 0.65 -3.82 1.59
C VAL A 56 -0.14 -3.15 2.72
N VAL A 57 0.39 -3.24 3.94
CA VAL A 57 -0.15 -2.58 5.13
C VAL A 57 0.73 -1.38 5.47
N GLY A 58 0.11 -0.19 5.48
CA GLY A 58 0.77 1.06 5.82
C GLY A 58 1.31 1.02 7.26
N LYS A 59 2.64 1.00 7.40
CA LYS A 59 3.33 1.00 8.67
C LYS A 59 4.11 2.31 8.84
N PRO A 60 3.85 3.09 9.90
CA PRO A 60 4.63 4.29 10.18
C PRO A 60 6.10 3.99 10.42
N THR A 61 6.94 4.93 9.99
CA THR A 61 8.36 4.98 10.33
C THR A 61 8.60 6.14 11.30
N ASP A 62 9.85 6.43 11.63
CA ASP A 62 10.19 7.62 12.42
C ASP A 62 9.76 8.90 11.69
N THR A 63 9.90 8.92 10.37
CA THR A 63 9.68 10.08 9.50
C THR A 63 8.28 10.14 8.88
N PHE A 64 7.59 9.00 8.70
CA PHE A 64 6.34 8.94 7.93
C PHE A 64 5.18 8.29 8.69
N GLY A 65 3.96 8.76 8.42
CA GLY A 65 2.70 8.26 8.98
C GLY A 65 2.24 6.90 8.48
N GLY A 66 3.04 6.21 7.66
CA GLY A 66 2.68 4.96 6.98
C GLY A 66 2.15 5.16 5.56
N VAL A 67 1.74 6.38 5.23
CA VAL A 67 1.44 6.81 3.85
C VAL A 67 2.14 8.12 3.56
N VAL A 68 2.76 8.23 2.38
CA VAL A 68 3.47 9.43 1.93
C VAL A 68 2.94 9.86 0.58
N GLN A 69 2.44 11.09 0.52
CA GLN A 69 2.13 11.73 -0.75
C GLN A 69 3.44 12.26 -1.37
N PHE A 70 3.92 11.62 -2.44
CA PHE A 70 5.26 11.91 -2.98
C PHE A 70 5.29 13.06 -3.99
N ASP A 71 4.18 13.33 -4.68
CA ASP A 71 4.05 14.41 -5.66
C ASP A 71 3.72 15.78 -5.06
N ARG A 72 3.45 15.83 -3.75
CA ARG A 72 3.10 17.06 -3.04
C ARG A 72 4.34 17.74 -2.49
N GLY A 73 4.67 18.90 -3.04
CA GLY A 73 5.86 19.64 -2.62
C GLY A 73 5.92 21.07 -3.14
N LYS A 74 7.04 21.72 -2.84
CA LYS A 74 7.41 23.04 -3.35
C LYS A 74 8.51 22.85 -4.38
N ILE A 75 8.40 23.58 -5.50
CA ILE A 75 9.46 23.69 -6.49
C ILE A 75 10.15 25.05 -6.28
N TYR A 76 11.46 25.02 -6.06
CA TYR A 76 12.28 26.23 -5.92
C TYR A 76 12.75 26.76 -7.27
N LYS A 77 13.28 28.00 -7.30
CA LYS A 77 13.74 28.67 -8.53
C LYS A 77 14.86 27.91 -9.26
N ASP A 78 15.63 27.11 -8.54
CA ASP A 78 16.70 26.24 -9.07
C ASP A 78 16.18 24.89 -9.59
N GLY A 79 14.85 24.69 -9.62
CA GLY A 79 14.23 23.44 -10.05
C GLY A 79 14.22 22.34 -8.98
N ARG A 80 14.77 22.60 -7.79
CA ARG A 80 14.73 21.62 -6.69
C ARG A 80 13.29 21.41 -6.21
N PHE A 81 12.87 20.15 -6.15
CA PHE A 81 11.62 19.77 -5.50
C PHE A 81 11.86 19.42 -4.03
N GLU A 82 11.07 19.98 -3.13
CA GLU A 82 11.02 19.61 -1.73
C GLU A 82 9.61 19.12 -1.38
N ARG A 83 9.50 17.85 -1.01
CA ARG A 83 8.24 17.26 -0.58
C ARG A 83 7.74 17.97 0.68
N THR A 84 6.46 18.33 0.71
CA THR A 84 5.84 19.02 1.85
C THR A 84 4.59 18.32 2.35
N GLY A 85 4.28 18.52 3.62
CA GLY A 85 3.18 17.82 4.28
C GLY A 85 3.55 16.41 4.72
N ALA A 86 2.82 15.90 5.71
CA ALA A 86 2.89 14.52 6.15
C ALA A 86 1.51 14.14 6.69
N LEU A 87 1.11 12.89 6.45
CA LEU A 87 -0.04 12.34 7.14
C LEU A 87 0.36 12.05 8.58
N SER A 88 -0.57 12.29 9.52
CA SER A 88 -0.37 11.96 10.92
C SER A 88 -0.20 10.45 11.08
N LYS A 89 0.60 10.05 12.07
CA LYS A 89 0.70 8.63 12.45
C LYS A 89 -0.67 8.18 13.00
N PRO A 90 -1.13 6.95 12.67
CA PRO A 90 -2.30 6.36 13.30
C PRO A 90 -2.13 6.31 14.83
N PRO A 91 -3.22 6.39 15.60
CA PRO A 91 -3.17 6.24 17.05
C PRO A 91 -2.55 4.91 17.49
N ASN A 92 -1.94 4.89 18.68
CA ASN A 92 -1.23 3.72 19.23
C ASN A 92 -2.09 2.44 19.26
N LEU A 93 -3.41 2.55 19.42
CA LEU A 93 -4.32 1.42 19.36
C LEU A 93 -4.23 0.69 18.01
N LEU A 94 -4.31 1.44 16.90
CA LEU A 94 -4.20 0.86 15.56
C LEU A 94 -2.80 0.31 15.29
N LEU A 95 -1.75 0.98 15.78
CA LEU A 95 -0.38 0.49 15.66
C LEU A 95 -0.20 -0.85 16.39
N GLY A 96 -0.75 -0.97 17.60
CA GLY A 96 -0.78 -2.22 18.35
C GLY A 96 -1.52 -3.33 17.61
N THR A 97 -2.62 -3.01 16.92
CA THR A 97 -3.35 -3.95 16.08
C THR A 97 -2.54 -4.40 14.85
N VAL A 98 -1.83 -3.49 14.18
CA VAL A 98 -0.95 -3.82 13.05
C VAL A 98 0.20 -4.74 13.49
N GLU A 99 0.83 -4.48 14.65
CA GLU A 99 1.87 -5.37 15.17
C GLU A 99 1.33 -6.75 15.58
N LYS A 100 0.12 -6.81 16.15
CA LYS A 100 -0.57 -8.09 16.41
C LYS A 100 -0.86 -8.85 15.12
N LEU A 101 -1.33 -8.16 14.07
CA LEU A 101 -1.59 -8.74 12.76
C LEU A 101 -0.29 -9.30 12.16
N ARG A 102 0.79 -8.52 12.19
CA ARG A 102 2.12 -8.92 11.73
C ARG A 102 2.65 -10.15 12.49
N ALA A 103 2.54 -10.16 13.81
CA ALA A 103 2.97 -11.29 14.63
C ALA A 103 2.11 -12.56 14.42
N ARG A 104 0.85 -12.41 14.01
CA ARG A 104 0.00 -13.54 13.63
C ARG A 104 0.41 -14.07 12.27
N HIS A 105 0.59 -13.19 11.28
CA HIS A 105 1.06 -13.53 9.95
C HIS A 105 2.38 -14.30 10.01
N TYR A 106 3.40 -13.84 10.75
CA TYR A 106 4.66 -14.58 10.88
C TYR A 106 4.52 -15.99 11.48
N ARG A 107 3.48 -16.23 12.28
CA ARG A 107 3.27 -17.55 12.92
C ARG A 107 2.40 -18.49 12.09
N GLN A 108 1.48 -17.95 11.31
CA GLN A 108 0.41 -18.71 10.63
C GLN A 108 0.49 -18.61 9.10
N GLY A 109 1.45 -17.85 8.56
CA GLY A 109 1.52 -17.55 7.13
C GLY A 109 0.38 -16.65 6.65
N SER A 110 0.27 -16.52 5.33
CA SER A 110 -0.74 -15.72 4.63
C SER A 110 -2.08 -16.46 4.46
N GLU A 111 -2.33 -17.55 5.20
CA GLU A 111 -3.52 -18.41 5.02
C GLU A 111 -4.86 -17.68 5.17
N GLN A 112 -4.86 -16.52 5.84
CA GLN A 112 -6.05 -15.69 6.05
C GLN A 112 -6.36 -14.77 4.88
N ILE A 113 -5.46 -14.64 3.91
CA ILE A 113 -5.70 -13.87 2.69
C ILE A 113 -6.51 -14.75 1.75
N PRO A 114 -7.71 -14.34 1.34
CA PRO A 114 -8.46 -15.05 0.33
C PRO A 114 -7.56 -15.25 -0.89
N GLN A 115 -7.33 -16.51 -1.28
CA GLN A 115 -6.65 -16.79 -2.53
C GLN A 115 -7.51 -16.23 -3.64
N ASN A 116 -7.06 -15.14 -4.25
CA ASN A 116 -7.75 -14.54 -5.38
C ASN A 116 -7.49 -15.38 -6.63
N ASP A 117 -8.46 -15.47 -7.54
CA ASP A 117 -8.32 -16.09 -8.87
C ASP A 117 -7.29 -15.36 -9.77
N LEU A 118 -6.64 -14.30 -9.27
CA LEU A 118 -5.52 -13.59 -9.88
C LEU A 118 -4.29 -14.48 -10.16
N LYS A 119 -4.26 -15.72 -9.63
CA LYS A 119 -3.29 -16.75 -10.01
C LYS A 119 -3.19 -16.97 -11.53
N SER A 120 -4.24 -16.63 -12.30
CA SER A 120 -4.24 -16.75 -13.76
C SER A 120 -3.41 -15.68 -14.48
N SER A 121 -3.17 -14.52 -13.85
CA SER A 121 -2.32 -13.46 -14.43
C SER A 121 -0.87 -13.65 -13.98
N LYS A 122 0.02 -13.97 -14.92
CA LYS A 122 1.46 -13.99 -14.66
C LYS A 122 1.93 -12.58 -14.28
N ASP A 123 2.55 -12.45 -13.11
CA ASP A 123 3.27 -11.26 -12.72
C ASP A 123 4.50 -11.11 -13.63
N LEU A 124 4.62 -9.97 -14.31
CA LEU A 124 5.69 -9.70 -15.29
C LEU A 124 6.47 -8.47 -14.84
N LEU A 125 7.73 -8.66 -14.46
CA LEU A 125 8.65 -7.58 -14.15
C LEU A 125 9.62 -7.38 -15.32
N PHE A 126 9.71 -6.15 -15.83
CA PHE A 126 10.66 -5.77 -16.87
C PHE A 126 11.85 -5.01 -16.26
N GLU A 127 12.97 -5.00 -16.96
CA GLU A 127 14.13 -4.18 -16.60
C GLU A 127 13.70 -2.72 -16.40
N ALA A 128 14.21 -2.07 -15.34
CA ALA A 128 13.89 -0.67 -15.05
C ALA A 128 14.27 0.29 -16.21
N THR A 129 15.24 -0.09 -17.03
CA THR A 129 15.70 0.70 -18.18
C THR A 129 14.93 0.41 -19.47
N TYR A 130 13.96 -0.49 -19.45
CA TYR A 130 13.17 -0.85 -20.63
C TYR A 130 12.07 0.19 -20.87
N PHE A 131 12.11 0.83 -22.04
CA PHE A 131 11.07 1.75 -22.47
C PHE A 131 9.90 0.97 -23.08
N HIS A 132 8.75 1.01 -22.42
CA HIS A 132 7.54 0.37 -22.92
C HIS A 132 7.02 1.12 -24.16
N PRO A 133 6.53 0.42 -25.20
CA PRO A 133 5.99 1.09 -26.37
C PRO A 133 4.75 1.93 -26.01
N GLU A 134 4.69 3.16 -26.53
CA GLU A 134 3.63 4.09 -26.21
C GLU A 134 2.24 3.53 -26.57
N LYS A 135 1.21 3.97 -25.82
CA LYS A 135 -0.22 3.70 -26.05
C LYS A 135 -0.68 2.25 -25.86
N MET A 136 0.14 1.35 -25.33
CA MET A 136 -0.34 0.06 -24.86
C MET A 136 -0.91 0.13 -23.44
N SER A 137 -2.05 -0.52 -23.23
CA SER A 137 -2.68 -0.67 -21.91
C SER A 137 -2.18 -1.90 -21.14
N THR A 138 -1.45 -2.80 -21.81
CA THR A 138 -0.89 -4.02 -21.21
C THR A 138 0.47 -4.36 -21.84
N CYS A 139 1.34 -5.04 -21.09
CA CYS A 139 2.66 -5.45 -21.56
C CYS A 139 2.67 -6.79 -22.33
N ARG A 140 1.53 -7.24 -22.88
CA ARG A 140 1.42 -8.53 -23.60
C ARG A 140 2.25 -8.61 -24.88
N ALA A 141 2.53 -7.46 -25.51
CA ALA A 141 3.37 -7.35 -26.70
C ALA A 141 4.72 -6.68 -26.42
N CYS A 142 5.13 -6.58 -25.14
CA CYS A 142 6.47 -6.13 -24.78
C CYS A 142 7.49 -7.23 -25.05
N ASP A 143 8.74 -6.82 -25.27
CA ASP A 143 9.86 -7.72 -25.55
C ASP A 143 10.12 -8.66 -24.36
N PRO A 144 9.86 -9.97 -24.49
CA PRO A 144 10.05 -10.92 -23.39
C PRO A 144 11.52 -11.08 -22.98
N SER A 145 12.48 -10.70 -23.84
CA SER A 145 13.91 -10.75 -23.51
C SER A 145 14.31 -9.73 -22.45
N ARG A 146 13.45 -8.75 -22.18
CA ARG A 146 13.62 -7.69 -21.18
C ARG A 146 12.98 -8.01 -19.83
N LEU A 147 12.45 -9.22 -19.67
CA LEU A 147 11.89 -9.68 -18.41
C LEU A 147 13.01 -9.95 -17.40
N VAL A 148 12.85 -9.44 -16.19
CA VAL A 148 13.73 -9.74 -15.06
C VAL A 148 13.42 -11.14 -14.57
N ASN A 149 14.45 -11.98 -14.50
CA ASN A 149 14.33 -13.28 -13.87
C ASN A 149 14.26 -13.10 -12.35
N ARG A 150 13.16 -13.53 -11.73
CA ARG A 150 12.95 -13.46 -10.29
C ARG A 150 12.93 -14.87 -9.73
N GLU A 151 13.51 -15.04 -8.55
CA GLU A 151 13.45 -16.33 -7.86
C GLU A 151 11.99 -16.75 -7.63
N GLU A 152 11.69 -18.04 -7.78
CA GLU A 152 10.37 -18.54 -7.44
C GLU A 152 10.15 -18.39 -5.94
N ARG A 153 8.94 -17.93 -5.55
CA ARG A 153 8.59 -17.93 -4.14
C ARG A 153 8.41 -19.36 -3.68
N TYR A 154 8.71 -19.59 -2.40
CA TYR A 154 8.44 -20.87 -1.77
C TYR A 154 6.95 -21.25 -1.80
N GLU A 155 6.08 -20.24 -1.78
CA GLU A 155 4.63 -20.41 -1.83
C GLU A 155 4.02 -19.48 -2.88
N ASP A 156 3.09 -20.00 -3.69
CA ASP A 156 2.28 -19.23 -4.66
C ASP A 156 1.18 -18.39 -3.98
N SER A 157 1.29 -18.15 -2.67
CA SER A 157 0.36 -17.35 -1.90
C SER A 157 0.74 -15.86 -1.98
N PRO A 158 -0.25 -14.94 -1.96
CA PRO A 158 0.05 -13.54 -1.76
C PRO A 158 0.83 -13.28 -0.47
N GLU A 159 1.81 -12.38 -0.53
CA GLU A 159 2.57 -11.96 0.65
C GLU A 159 2.03 -10.65 1.22
N VAL A 160 2.17 -10.46 2.53
CA VAL A 160 1.88 -9.17 3.19
C VAL A 160 3.16 -8.41 3.47
N HIS A 161 3.25 -7.22 2.89
CA HIS A 161 4.33 -6.27 3.13
C HIS A 161 3.89 -5.22 4.16
N TYR A 162 4.77 -4.88 5.10
CA TYR A 162 4.51 -3.83 6.10
C TYR A 162 5.50 -2.71 5.90
N GLY A 163 5.03 -1.57 5.39
CA GLY A 163 5.93 -0.48 5.01
C GLY A 163 5.20 0.82 4.71
N THR A 164 5.98 1.81 4.26
CA THR A 164 5.40 3.09 3.83
C THR A 164 4.77 2.95 2.45
N ILE A 165 3.52 3.39 2.30
CA ILE A 165 2.82 3.40 1.02
C ILE A 165 2.99 4.75 0.34
N GLY A 166 3.45 4.76 -0.90
CA GLY A 166 3.48 5.95 -1.75
C GLY A 166 2.09 6.25 -2.32
N SER A 167 1.67 7.51 -2.27
CA SER A 167 0.44 8.01 -2.89
C SER A 167 0.75 9.23 -3.75
N SER A 168 -0.03 9.42 -4.81
CA SER A 168 0.15 10.52 -5.76
C SER A 168 -1.10 10.74 -6.59
N ASN A 169 -1.25 11.97 -7.10
CA ASN A 169 -2.24 12.31 -8.11
C ASN A 169 -1.72 12.05 -9.54
N MET A 170 -0.44 11.71 -9.68
CA MET A 170 0.22 11.35 -10.93
C MET A 170 0.40 9.84 -11.03
N VAL A 171 0.21 9.32 -12.24
CA VAL A 171 0.50 7.91 -12.56
C VAL A 171 1.93 7.82 -13.07
N ILE A 172 2.77 7.06 -12.38
CA ILE A 172 4.10 6.66 -12.88
C ILE A 172 3.88 5.53 -13.88
N LYS A 173 4.30 5.73 -15.12
CA LYS A 173 4.20 4.72 -16.19
C LYS A 173 5.53 4.08 -16.53
N ASP A 174 6.62 4.84 -16.37
CA ASP A 174 7.98 4.42 -16.64
C ASP A 174 8.88 4.92 -15.50
N ILE A 175 9.88 4.13 -15.12
CA ILE A 175 10.72 4.38 -13.94
C ILE A 175 11.93 5.27 -14.23
N ILE A 176 12.25 5.51 -15.52
CA ILE A 176 13.20 6.54 -15.95
C ILE A 176 12.39 7.71 -16.49
N THR A 177 12.34 8.80 -15.72
CA THR A 177 11.83 10.09 -16.17
C THR A 177 12.97 11.08 -16.31
#